data_AF-K1T249-F1
#
_entry.id   AF-K1T249-F1
#
_cell.length_a   1.000
_cell.length_b   1.000
_cell.length_c   1.000
_cell.angle_alpha   90.00
_cell.angle_beta   90.00
_cell.angle_gamma   90.00
#
_symmetry.space_group_name_H-M   'P 1'
#
loop_
_entity.id
_entity.type
_entity.pdbx_description
1 polymer ?
#
loop_
_entity_poly.entity_id
_entity_poly.type
_entity_poly.pdbx_seq_one_letter_code
_entity_poly.pdbx_strand_id
1 'polypeptide(L)' 'MNIYVSNLNFRTRGESLQTLFGEYGEVSSANIITDRETGRSRGFGFVENAGRVGRTERD' A
#
# COMPACT_ATOMS: atom_id res chain seq x y z
N MET A 1 4.05 9.30 0.90
CA MET A 1 4.65 8.36 1.87
C MET A 1 4.59 6.99 1.23
N ASN A 2 5.71 6.27 1.16
CA ASN A 2 5.79 4.96 0.51
C ASN A 2 5.95 3.89 1.60
N ILE A 3 4.96 3.01 1.71
CA ILE A 3 4.86 1.99 2.73
C ILE A 3 5.15 0.64 2.07
N TYR A 4 6.16 -0.05 2.57
CA TYR A 4 6.44 -1.43 2.20
C TYR A 4 5.67 -2.37 3.13
N VAL A 5 4.94 -3.33 2.56
CA VAL A 5 4.16 -4.30 3.32
C VAL A 5 4.62 -5.70 2.94
N SER A 6 5.13 -6.46 3.91
CA SER A 6 5.65 -7.82 3.72
C SER A 6 4.86 -8.86 4.50
N ASN A 7 5.20 -10.14 4.27
CA ASN A 7 4.56 -11.29 4.92
C ASN A 7 3.04 -11.34 4.67
N LEU A 8 2.63 -10.92 3.47
CA LEU A 8 1.25 -10.99 3.02
C LEU A 8 0.90 -12.42 2.64
N ASN A 9 -0.34 -12.82 2.94
CA ASN A 9 -0.92 -14.02 2.36
C ASN A 9 -0.88 -13.91 0.82
N PHE A 10 -0.52 -14.99 0.12
CA PHE A 10 -0.44 -14.99 -1.35
C PHE A 10 -1.76 -14.67 -2.06
N ARG A 11 -2.90 -14.73 -1.34
CA ARG A 11 -4.22 -14.34 -1.84
C ARG A 11 -4.55 -12.87 -1.62
N THR A 12 -3.75 -12.12 -0.86
CA THR A 12 -3.95 -10.68 -0.65
C THR A 12 -3.84 -9.95 -1.98
N ARG A 13 -4.72 -8.95 -2.18
CA ARG A 13 -4.78 -8.12 -3.39
C ARG A 13 -4.55 -6.64 -3.07
N GLY A 14 -4.26 -5.86 -4.12
CA GLY A 14 -4.05 -4.42 -4.01
C GLY A 14 -5.26 -3.69 -3.44
N GLU A 15 -6.48 -4.10 -3.80
CA GLU A 15 -7.73 -3.47 -3.33
C GLU A 15 -7.91 -3.62 -1.82
N SER A 16 -7.46 -4.74 -1.24
CA SER A 16 -7.48 -4.96 0.20
C SER A 16 -6.53 -4.00 0.92
N LEU A 17 -5.34 -3.77 0.37
CA LEU A 17 -4.40 -2.79 0.91
C LEU A 17 -4.93 -1.37 0.74
N GLN A 18 -5.52 -1.04 -0.42
CA GLN A 18 -6.11 0.28 -0.65
C GLN A 18 -7.23 0.59 0.34
N THR A 19 -8.12 -0.39 0.59
CA THR A 19 -9.21 -0.24 1.57
C THR A 19 -8.65 -0.03 2.98
N LEU A 20 -7.71 -0.87 3.40
CA LEU A 20 -7.11 -0.80 4.74
C LEU A 20 -6.35 0.51 4.98
N PHE A 21 -5.50 0.91 4.03
CA PHE A 21 -4.70 2.13 4.19
C PHE A 21 -5.48 3.42 3.90
N GLY A 22 -6.63 3.32 3.22
CA GLY A 22 -7.55 4.42 2.96
C GLY A 22 -8.11 5.05 4.24
N GLU A 23 -8.21 4.27 5.33
CA GLU A 23 -8.61 4.80 6.65
C GLU A 23 -7.62 5.82 7.21
N TYR A 24 -6.37 5.78 6.77
CA TYR A 24 -5.29 6.66 7.26
C TYR A 24 -4.98 7.81 6.30
N GLY A 25 -5.69 7.92 5.18
CA GLY A 25 -5.52 8.99 4.20
C GLY A 25 -5.69 8.51 2.76
N GLU A 26 -5.57 9.44 1.82
CA GLU A 26 -5.71 9.15 0.40
C GLU A 26 -4.57 8.24 -0.08
N VAL A 27 -4.93 7.04 -0.53
CA VAL A 27 -4.01 6.09 -1.16
C VAL A 27 -3.94 6.37 -2.65
N SER A 28 -2.79 6.85 -3.13
CA SER A 28 -2.56 7.08 -4.56
C SER A 28 -2.27 5.79 -5.32
N SER A 29 -1.63 4.79 -4.68
CA SER A 29 -1.44 3.47 -5.27
C SER A 29 -1.30 2.37 -4.23
N ALA A 30 -1.74 1.15 -4.56
CA ALA A 30 -1.55 -0.05 -3.75
C ALA A 30 -1.30 -1.25 -4.65
N ASN A 31 -0.08 -1.78 -4.65
CA ASN A 31 0.36 -2.81 -5.60
C ASN A 31 0.92 -4.03 -4.87
N ILE A 32 0.46 -5.23 -5.26
CA ILE A 32 1.09 -6.49 -4.86
C ILE A 32 2.14 -6.85 -5.89
N ILE A 33 3.35 -7.18 -5.42
CA ILE A 33 4.39 -7.63 -6.33
C ILE A 33 4.17 -9.09 -6.63
N THR A 34 4.06 -9.39 -7.92
CA THR A 34 3.91 -10.74 -8.44
C THR A 34 5.19 -11.21 -9.12
N ASP A 35 5.38 -12.51 -9.16
CA ASP A 35 6.33 -13.16 -10.02
C ASP A 35 5.93 -12.94 -11.48
N ARG A 36 6.90 -12.59 -12.34
CA ARG A 36 6.63 -12.16 -13.71
C ARG A 36 6.21 -13.32 -14.62
N GLU A 37 6.69 -14.53 -14.34
CA GLU A 37 6.43 -15.70 -15.18
C GLU A 37 5.11 -16.36 -14.81
N THR A 38 4.86 -16.52 -13.51
CA THR A 38 3.70 -17.24 -13.00
C THR A 38 2.52 -16.34 -12.65
N GLY A 39 2.73 -15.03 -12.53
CA GLY A 39 1.74 -14.07 -12.05
C GLY A 39 1.38 -14.23 -10.57
N ARG A 40 2.06 -15.13 -9.84
CA ARG A 40 1.75 -15.41 -8.42
C ARG A 40 2.29 -14.31 -7.52
N SER A 41 1.54 -13.96 -6.48
CA SER A 41 2.03 -13.02 -5.45
C SER A 41 3.35 -13.51 -4.85
N ARG A 42 4.27 -12.58 -4.62
CA ARG A 42 5.52 -12.83 -3.89
C ARG A 42 5.39 -12.59 -2.40
N GLY A 43 4.17 -12.32 -1.90
CA GLY A 43 3.90 -12.12 -0.47
C GLY A 43 4.29 -10.74 0.06
N PHE A 44 4.45 -9.75 -0.83
CA PHE A 44 4.71 -8.37 -0.45
C PHE A 44 4.15 -7.38 -1.47
N GLY A 45 4.03 -6.12 -1.05
CA GLY A 45 3.51 -5.03 -1.86
C GLY A 45 3.94 -3.66 -1.36
N PHE A 46 3.53 -2.64 -2.10
CA PHE A 46 3.79 -1.24 -1.78
C PHE A 46 2.50 -0.46 -1.78
N VAL A 47 2.37 0.44 -0.81
CA VAL A 47 1.27 1.42 -0.73
C VAL A 47 1.87 2.81 -0.76
N GLU A 48 1.35 3.64 -1.64
CA GLU A 48 1.67 5.07 -1.70
C GLU A 48 0.47 5.85 -1.19
N ASN A 49 0.70 6.66 -0.15
CA ASN A 49 -0.29 7.57 0.41
C ASN A 49 0.16 9.02 0.13
N ALA A 50 -0.79 9.88 -0.22
CA ALA A 50 -0.63 11.32 -0.24
C ALA A 50 -0.40 11.81 1.19
N GLY A 51 0.87 11.71 1.63
CA GLY A 51 1.25 12.04 2.99
C GLY A 51 0.72 13.43 3.34
N ARG A 52 -0.12 13.52 4.37
CA ARG A 52 -0.33 14.80 5.04
C ARG A 52 1.02 15.18 5.64
N VAL A 53 1.78 16.00 4.91
CA VAL A 53 2.77 16.88 5.52
C VAL A 53 1.95 17.66 6.54
N GLY A 54 2.21 17.40 7.83
CA GLY A 54 1.53 18.10 8.91
C GLY A 54 1.62 19.59 8.62
N ARG A 55 0.47 20.22 8.36
CA ARG A 55 0.36 21.65 8.59
C ARG A 55 0.41 21.78 10.09
N THR A 56 1.61 21.96 10.64
CA THR A 56 1.74 22.56 11.97
C THR A 56 1.11 23.93 11.82
N GLU A 57 -0.13 24.08 12.30
CA GLU A 57 -0.66 25.37 12.67
C GLU A 57 0.33 25.93 13.69
N ARG A 58 1.17 26.85 13.23
CA ARG A 58 1.90 27.76 14.11
C ARG A 58 0.92 28.89 14.39
N ASP A 59 0.16 28.72 15.46
CA ASP A 59 -0.39 29.85 16.22
C ASP A 59 0.74 30.59 16.95
#